data_AF-A0A433CTZ5-F1
#
_entry.id   AF-A0A433CTZ5-F1
#
_cell.length_a   1.000
_cell.length_b   1.000
_cell.length_c   1.000
_cell.angle_alpha   90.00
_cell.angle_beta   90.00
_cell.angle_gamma   90.00
#
_symmetry.space_group_name_H-M   'P 1'
#
loop_
_entity.id
_entity.type
_entity.pdbx_description
1 polymer ?
#
loop_
_entity_poly.entity_id
_entity_poly.type
_entity_poly.pdbx_seq_one_letter_code
_entity_poly.pdbx_strand_id
1 'polypeptide(L)'
;MIGIGINENVILAGVTITEKDGKISTDFKLSSDVVDSSEGVEYDLEDKYDEQGNLITSGGKGTVVKVWPVSIPKEESNGKTYSIAERVNTVLEALKEQQNFFTAWARCYLTTDKLVGVFQRFQGLTLTKDNISSVLDEQVTAAVLRNLTNQFVALVGPHLNKPEFKVRLLLKRQSEAKAFPSFRDKFITSFPFVEPMSGIPKEASKIAFTKYELDKKLDSSAPASTTNSSEPTADVPAESLFKIPEQSVDLNQALQ
;
A
#
# COMPACT_ATOMS: atom_id res chain seq x y z
N MET A 1 11.20 -7.10 11.52
CA MET A 1 10.96 -6.19 10.37
C MET A 1 10.04 -6.90 9.40
N ILE A 2 9.03 -6.22 8.86
CA ILE A 2 8.08 -6.81 7.91
C ILE A 2 8.64 -6.70 6.49
N GLY A 3 8.82 -7.82 5.80
CA GLY A 3 9.37 -7.92 4.45
C GLY A 3 8.48 -8.68 3.47
N ILE A 4 8.99 -8.91 2.25
CA ILE A 4 8.33 -9.78 1.26
C ILE A 4 8.35 -11.23 1.79
N GLY A 5 7.25 -11.95 1.66
CA GLY A 5 7.11 -13.31 2.17
C GLY A 5 6.14 -13.41 3.35
N ILE A 6 6.33 -14.44 4.16
CA ILE A 6 5.48 -14.75 5.32
C ILE A 6 6.18 -14.20 6.58
N ASN A 7 5.55 -13.22 7.21
CA ASN A 7 6.04 -12.57 8.41
C ASN A 7 5.26 -13.12 9.61
N GLU A 8 5.92 -13.84 10.50
CA GLU A 8 5.31 -14.46 11.69
C GLU A 8 5.39 -13.55 12.92
N ASN A 9 4.59 -13.88 13.95
CA ASN A 9 4.57 -13.20 15.25
C ASN A 9 4.22 -11.71 15.17
N VAL A 10 3.40 -11.30 14.20
CA VAL A 10 2.97 -9.91 14.06
C VAL A 10 1.78 -9.65 14.97
N ILE A 11 1.83 -8.56 15.73
CA ILE A 11 0.76 -8.06 16.59
C ILE A 11 0.19 -6.79 15.97
N LEU A 12 -1.13 -6.71 15.82
CA LEU A 12 -1.81 -5.46 15.52
C LEU A 12 -1.94 -4.66 16.83
N ALA A 13 -1.03 -3.72 17.02
CA ALA A 13 -0.94 -2.90 18.22
C ALA A 13 -2.06 -1.85 18.29
N GLY A 14 -2.53 -1.36 17.15
CA GLY A 14 -3.57 -0.35 17.11
C GLY A 14 -4.10 -0.08 15.71
N VAL A 15 -5.31 0.46 15.63
CA VAL A 15 -5.89 0.98 14.39
C VAL A 15 -6.46 2.37 14.68
N THR A 16 -6.02 3.37 13.91
CA THR A 16 -6.43 4.76 14.09
C THR A 16 -6.79 5.41 12.76
N ILE A 17 -7.71 6.37 12.79
CA ILE A 17 -7.95 7.27 11.66
C ILE A 17 -6.96 8.42 11.77
N THR A 18 -6.20 8.67 10.70
CA THR A 18 -5.26 9.78 10.60
C THR A 18 -5.75 10.74 9.53
N GLU A 19 -5.93 12.01 9.92
CA GLU A 19 -6.30 13.10 9.02
C GLU A 19 -5.19 14.16 9.03
N LYS A 20 -4.56 14.36 7.87
CA LYS A 20 -3.47 15.33 7.71
C LYS A 20 -3.55 15.94 6.31
N ASP A 21 -3.44 17.26 6.22
CA ASP A 21 -3.43 18.02 4.95
C ASP A 21 -4.63 17.69 4.04
N GLY A 22 -5.82 17.55 4.63
CA GLY A 22 -7.05 17.18 3.91
C GLY A 22 -7.10 15.73 3.41
N LYS A 23 -6.08 14.92 3.72
CA LYS A 23 -6.04 13.49 3.39
C LYS A 23 -6.38 12.65 4.61
N ILE A 24 -7.22 11.65 4.40
CA ILE A 24 -7.60 10.68 5.40
C ILE A 24 -6.95 9.33 5.11
N SER A 25 -6.50 8.64 6.16
CA SER A 25 -6.05 7.25 6.10
C SER A 25 -6.48 6.50 7.35
N THR A 26 -6.54 5.18 7.22
CA THR A 26 -6.59 4.28 8.38
C THR A 26 -5.24 3.63 8.55
N ASP A 27 -4.66 3.82 9.73
CA ASP A 27 -3.32 3.37 10.08
C ASP A 27 -3.40 2.14 10.97
N PHE A 28 -3.01 0.99 10.43
CA PHE A 28 -2.83 -0.27 11.16
C PHE A 28 -1.40 -0.32 11.68
N LYS A 29 -1.20 -0.14 12.98
CA LYS A 29 0.10 -0.18 13.63
C LYS A 29 0.46 -1.62 13.98
N LEU A 30 1.57 -2.10 13.44
CA LEU A 30 2.07 -3.46 13.59
C LEU A 30 3.34 -3.47 14.41
N SER A 31 3.48 -4.47 15.26
CA SER A 31 4.64 -4.70 16.11
C SER A 31 5.00 -6.19 16.16
N SER A 32 6.24 -6.51 16.51
CA SER A 32 6.64 -7.89 16.88
C SER A 32 6.30 -8.21 18.34
N ASP A 33 6.12 -7.18 19.16
CA ASP A 33 5.97 -7.27 20.61
C ASP A 33 4.82 -6.37 21.09
N VAL A 34 4.32 -6.63 22.30
CA VAL A 34 3.31 -5.77 22.94
C VAL A 34 3.92 -4.39 23.13
N VAL A 35 3.24 -3.36 22.62
CA VAL A 35 3.69 -1.97 22.71
C VAL A 35 3.07 -1.33 23.95
N ASP A 36 3.86 -0.62 24.75
CA ASP A 36 3.29 0.09 25.90
C ASP A 36 2.45 1.27 25.41
N SER A 37 1.17 1.28 25.78
CA SER A 37 0.15 2.19 25.20
C SER A 37 0.36 3.68 25.51
N SER A 38 1.37 4.01 26.33
CA SER A 38 1.75 5.37 26.72
C SER A 38 2.80 6.02 25.82
N GLU A 39 3.52 5.27 25.00
CA GLU A 39 4.51 5.84 24.08
C GLU A 39 3.89 6.09 22.71
N GLY A 40 3.70 7.38 22.39
CA GLY A 40 3.52 7.78 21.01
C GLY A 40 4.69 7.24 20.19
N VAL A 41 4.39 6.51 19.12
CA VAL A 41 5.41 6.07 18.17
C VAL A 41 6.02 7.32 17.54
N GLU A 42 7.19 7.71 18.01
CA GLU A 42 7.98 8.80 17.45
C GLU A 42 8.55 8.33 16.10
N TYR A 43 8.22 9.07 15.05
CA TYR A 43 8.70 8.77 13.69
C TYR A 43 10.11 9.35 13.56
N ASP A 44 11.10 8.49 13.40
CA ASP A 44 12.41 8.90 12.88
C ASP A 44 12.27 9.07 11.37
N LEU A 45 12.05 10.30 10.91
CA LEU A 45 11.86 10.66 9.49
C LEU A 45 13.21 10.92 8.77
N GLU A 46 14.33 10.70 9.43
CA GLU A 46 15.65 10.92 8.85
C GLU A 46 16.17 9.66 8.15
N ASP A 47 16.44 9.79 6.85
CA ASP A 47 17.14 8.77 6.05
C ASP A 47 18.56 8.59 6.61
N LYS A 48 18.83 7.44 7.23
CA LYS A 48 20.17 7.08 7.71
C LYS A 48 20.89 6.30 6.62
N TYR A 49 22.19 6.51 6.49
CA TYR A 49 23.04 5.82 5.51
C TYR A 49 24.18 5.10 6.23
N ASP A 50 24.59 3.93 5.73
CA ASP A 50 25.73 3.20 6.26
C ASP A 50 27.04 3.82 5.78
N GLU A 51 28.14 3.32 6.32
CA GLU A 51 29.49 3.77 5.94
C GLU A 51 29.81 3.51 4.46
N GLN A 52 28.98 2.72 3.77
CA GLN A 52 29.07 2.41 2.34
C GLN A 52 28.11 3.25 1.49
N GLY A 53 27.38 4.21 2.10
CA GLY A 53 26.45 5.09 1.42
C GLY A 53 25.13 4.41 1.01
N ASN A 54 24.85 3.21 1.51
CA ASN A 54 23.54 2.58 1.34
C ASN A 54 22.58 3.16 2.36
N LEU A 55 21.32 3.35 1.97
CA LEU A 55 20.27 3.70 2.90
C LEU A 55 20.16 2.59 3.97
N ILE A 56 20.57 2.90 5.20
CA ILE A 56 20.16 2.13 6.37
C ILE A 56 18.68 2.41 6.52
N THR A 57 17.88 1.40 6.23
CA THR A 57 16.50 1.38 6.67
C THR A 57 16.51 1.22 8.19
N SER A 58 16.73 2.34 8.90
CA SER A 58 16.65 2.40 10.35
C SER A 58 15.29 1.87 10.75
N GLY A 59 15.29 0.78 11.51
CA GLY A 59 14.08 0.16 12.01
C GLY A 59 13.33 1.11 12.92
N GLY A 60 12.40 1.88 12.34
CA GLY A 60 11.39 2.61 13.11
C GLY A 60 10.65 1.64 14.02
N LYS A 61 10.43 2.04 15.28
CA LYS A 61 9.61 1.30 16.22
C LYS A 61 8.19 1.17 15.65
N GLY A 62 7.88 0.03 15.06
CA GLY A 62 6.55 -0.30 14.51
C GLY A 62 6.43 -0.08 13.00
N THR A 63 5.79 -1.04 12.32
CA THR A 63 5.42 -0.91 10.90
C THR A 63 3.98 -0.42 10.81
N VAL A 64 3.72 0.64 10.05
CA VAL A 64 2.35 1.13 9.83
C VAL A 64 1.86 0.76 8.45
N VAL A 65 0.74 0.07 8.39
CA VAL A 65 0.00 -0.20 7.15
C VAL A 65 -1.07 0.86 6.99
N LYS A 66 -0.96 1.66 5.93
CA LYS A 66 -1.91 2.75 5.62
C LYS A 66 -2.93 2.30 4.60
N VAL A 67 -4.22 2.47 4.92
CA VAL A 67 -5.34 2.26 4.02
C VAL A 67 -5.93 3.62 3.67
N TRP A 68 -5.95 3.95 2.37
CA TRP A 68 -6.51 5.20 1.85
C TRP A 68 -7.93 4.98 1.34
N PRO A 69 -8.75 6.05 1.21
CA PRO A 69 -10.03 5.96 0.52
C PRO A 69 -9.86 5.40 -0.89
N VAL A 70 -10.92 4.76 -1.38
CA VAL A 70 -10.95 4.29 -2.78
C VAL A 70 -10.81 5.48 -3.72
N SER A 71 -9.81 5.39 -4.60
CA SER A 71 -9.60 6.36 -5.67
C SER A 71 -10.75 6.32 -6.68
N ILE A 72 -11.23 7.50 -7.07
CA ILE A 72 -12.29 7.62 -8.07
C ILE A 72 -11.67 7.55 -9.47
N PRO A 73 -12.16 6.66 -10.36
CA PRO A 73 -11.71 6.62 -11.74
C PRO A 73 -11.97 7.93 -12.45
N LYS A 74 -10.98 8.39 -13.22
CA LYS A 74 -11.12 9.53 -14.14
C LYS A 74 -12.17 9.21 -15.20
N GLU A 75 -12.80 10.26 -15.74
CA GLU A 75 -13.76 10.13 -16.85
C GLU A 75 -13.09 9.61 -18.12
N GLU A 76 -11.83 9.99 -18.34
CA GLU A 76 -11.00 9.49 -19.42
C GLU A 76 -9.69 8.93 -18.88
N SER A 77 -9.29 7.76 -19.37
CA SER A 77 -7.99 7.17 -19.09
C SER A 77 -7.54 6.33 -20.27
N ASN A 78 -6.28 6.53 -20.68
CA ASN A 78 -5.66 5.85 -21.84
C ASN A 78 -6.46 6.01 -23.15
N GLY A 79 -7.02 7.21 -23.39
CA GLY A 79 -7.81 7.51 -24.59
C GLY A 79 -9.19 6.81 -24.64
N LYS A 80 -9.60 6.13 -23.57
CA LYS A 80 -10.94 5.58 -23.40
C LYS A 80 -11.75 6.46 -22.45
N THR A 81 -12.91 6.91 -22.91
CA THR A 81 -13.94 7.54 -22.08
C THR A 81 -14.77 6.47 -21.40
N TYR A 82 -15.00 6.60 -20.10
CA TYR A 82 -15.80 5.68 -19.30
C TYR A 82 -17.15 6.30 -18.98
N SER A 83 -18.22 5.54 -19.18
CA SER A 83 -19.56 5.94 -18.76
C SER A 83 -19.65 6.08 -17.24
N ILE A 84 -20.60 6.87 -16.75
CA ILE A 84 -20.89 7.02 -15.31
C ILE A 84 -21.13 5.64 -14.68
N ALA A 85 -21.88 4.76 -15.35
CA ALA A 85 -22.17 3.41 -14.85
C ALA A 85 -20.92 2.54 -14.69
N GLU A 86 -20.00 2.55 -15.66
CA GLU A 86 -18.72 1.82 -15.56
C GLU A 86 -17.87 2.33 -14.39
N ARG A 87 -17.81 3.66 -14.20
CA ARG A 87 -17.06 4.28 -13.10
C ARG A 87 -17.67 3.93 -11.74
N VAL A 88 -18.99 4.01 -11.62
CA VAL A 88 -19.73 3.62 -10.40
C VAL A 88 -19.46 2.16 -10.06
N ASN A 89 -19.60 1.24 -11.01
CA ASN A 89 -19.34 -0.18 -10.77
C ASN A 89 -17.89 -0.43 -10.33
N THR A 90 -16.94 0.26 -10.94
CA THR A 90 -15.52 0.18 -10.55
C THR A 90 -15.30 0.60 -9.10
N VAL A 91 -15.90 1.73 -8.68
CA VAL A 91 -15.81 2.20 -7.30
C VAL A 91 -16.52 1.24 -6.34
N LEU A 92 -17.70 0.72 -6.68
CA LEU A 92 -18.43 -0.22 -5.84
C LEU A 92 -17.65 -1.52 -5.59
N GLU A 93 -17.01 -2.08 -6.61
CA GLU A 93 -16.14 -3.25 -6.47
C GLU A 93 -14.90 -2.92 -5.61
N ALA A 94 -14.28 -1.75 -5.79
CA ALA A 94 -13.15 -1.34 -4.97
C ALA A 94 -13.54 -1.13 -3.49
N LEU A 95 -14.71 -0.54 -3.21
CA LEU A 95 -15.24 -0.40 -1.84
C LEU A 95 -15.55 -1.76 -1.20
N LYS A 96 -15.98 -2.74 -2.01
CA LYS A 96 -16.18 -4.12 -1.55
C LYS A 96 -14.86 -4.79 -1.21
N GLU A 97 -13.82 -4.64 -2.04
CA GLU A 97 -12.48 -5.14 -1.72
C GLU A 97 -11.89 -4.45 -0.48
N GLN A 98 -12.13 -3.15 -0.31
CA GLN A 98 -11.75 -2.45 0.92
C GLN A 98 -12.46 -3.03 2.15
N GLN A 99 -13.76 -3.32 2.09
CA GLN A 99 -14.47 -4.02 3.16
C GLN A 99 -13.90 -5.43 3.41
N ASN A 100 -13.53 -6.16 2.35
CA ASN A 100 -12.90 -7.48 2.47
C ASN A 100 -11.55 -7.41 3.18
N PHE A 101 -10.79 -6.32 3.00
CA PHE A 101 -9.55 -6.06 3.73
C PHE A 101 -9.79 -6.00 5.25
N PHE A 102 -10.75 -5.20 5.71
CA PHE A 102 -11.11 -5.12 7.14
C PHE A 102 -11.64 -6.46 7.67
N THR A 103 -12.43 -7.17 6.86
CA THR A 103 -12.98 -8.48 7.23
C THR A 103 -11.87 -9.52 7.39
N ALA A 104 -10.85 -9.53 6.50
CA ALA A 104 -9.72 -10.44 6.58
C ALA A 104 -8.94 -10.26 7.88
N TRP A 105 -8.67 -9.00 8.26
CA TRP A 105 -8.09 -8.70 9.57
C TRP A 105 -8.98 -9.17 10.71
N ALA A 106 -10.28 -8.85 10.70
CA ALA A 106 -11.19 -9.17 11.79
C ALA A 106 -11.32 -10.69 12.03
N ARG A 107 -11.26 -11.50 10.96
CA ARG A 107 -11.24 -12.98 11.04
C ARG A 107 -10.07 -13.56 11.83
N CYS A 108 -8.99 -12.79 12.01
CA CYS A 108 -7.87 -13.24 12.82
C CYS A 108 -8.14 -13.14 14.33
N TYR A 109 -9.17 -12.40 14.73
CA TYR A 109 -9.52 -12.14 16.12
C TYR A 109 -10.88 -12.71 16.51
N LEU A 110 -11.75 -12.95 15.52
CA LEU A 110 -13.16 -13.25 15.73
C LEU A 110 -13.63 -14.39 14.84
N THR A 111 -14.60 -15.14 15.34
CA THR A 111 -15.28 -16.22 14.62
C THR A 111 -16.22 -15.67 13.55
N THR A 112 -16.51 -16.47 12.52
CA THR A 112 -17.26 -16.00 11.33
C THR A 112 -18.68 -15.53 11.69
N ASP A 113 -19.35 -16.17 12.63
CA ASP A 113 -20.68 -15.80 13.14
C ASP A 113 -20.71 -14.37 13.70
N LYS A 114 -19.62 -13.92 14.34
CA LYS A 114 -19.50 -12.56 14.87
C LYS A 114 -19.24 -11.49 13.81
N LEU A 115 -18.99 -11.88 12.55
CA LEU A 115 -18.67 -10.96 11.46
C LEU A 115 -19.81 -10.79 10.46
N VAL A 116 -20.80 -11.69 10.45
CA VAL A 116 -21.92 -11.63 9.50
C VAL A 116 -22.74 -10.36 9.74
N GLY A 117 -22.87 -9.52 8.70
CA GLY A 117 -23.71 -8.32 8.72
C GLY A 117 -23.14 -7.13 9.52
N VAL A 118 -21.95 -7.26 10.09
CA VAL A 118 -21.34 -6.21 10.94
C VAL A 118 -20.76 -5.08 10.09
N PHE A 119 -19.98 -5.40 9.06
CA PHE A 119 -19.37 -4.39 8.21
C PHE A 119 -20.40 -3.78 7.24
N GLN A 120 -20.97 -2.65 7.65
CA GLN A 120 -21.96 -1.87 6.90
C GLN A 120 -21.28 -0.62 6.33
N ARG A 121 -20.62 -0.77 5.18
CA ARG A 121 -19.79 0.29 4.57
C ARG A 121 -20.55 1.60 4.28
N PHE A 122 -21.85 1.53 4.01
CA PHE A 122 -22.69 2.70 3.70
C PHE A 122 -23.52 3.20 4.89
N GLN A 123 -23.28 2.70 6.11
CA GLN A 123 -24.05 3.10 7.28
C GLN A 123 -23.97 4.62 7.50
N GLY A 124 -25.11 5.27 7.72
CA GLY A 124 -25.18 6.72 7.92
C GLY A 124 -24.99 7.56 6.65
N LEU A 125 -24.79 6.94 5.48
CA LEU A 125 -24.77 7.63 4.19
C LEU A 125 -26.16 7.55 3.56
N THR A 126 -26.63 8.68 3.00
CA THR A 126 -27.91 8.75 2.28
C THR A 126 -27.77 8.22 0.85
N LEU A 127 -27.21 7.01 0.69
CA LEU A 127 -27.06 6.35 -0.60
C LEU A 127 -28.25 5.42 -0.86
N THR A 128 -28.82 5.56 -2.05
CA THR A 128 -29.98 4.86 -2.57
C THR A 128 -29.67 4.39 -3.99
N LYS A 129 -30.59 3.62 -4.60
CA LYS A 129 -30.44 3.23 -6.02
C LYS A 129 -30.45 4.44 -6.95
N ASP A 130 -31.18 5.49 -6.58
CA ASP A 130 -31.41 6.67 -7.42
C ASP A 130 -30.24 7.67 -7.40
N ASN A 131 -29.41 7.64 -6.34
CA ASN A 131 -28.24 8.50 -6.20
C ASN A 131 -26.93 7.72 -5.99
N ILE A 132 -26.87 6.47 -6.46
CA ILE A 132 -25.67 5.64 -6.30
C ILE A 132 -24.44 6.26 -6.97
N SER A 133 -24.60 7.14 -7.94
CA SER A 133 -23.50 7.89 -8.57
C SER A 133 -22.75 8.80 -7.60
N SER A 134 -23.34 9.15 -6.44
CA SER A 134 -22.64 9.90 -5.38
C SER A 134 -21.43 9.17 -4.81
N VAL A 135 -21.24 7.86 -5.06
CA VAL A 135 -19.99 7.17 -4.73
C VAL A 135 -18.78 7.68 -5.53
N LEU A 136 -19.00 8.48 -6.59
CA LEU A 136 -17.96 9.18 -7.33
C LEU A 136 -17.51 10.49 -6.65
N ASP A 137 -17.99 10.77 -5.45
CA ASP A 137 -17.51 11.88 -4.59
C ASP A 137 -16.47 11.36 -3.59
N GLU A 138 -15.32 12.04 -3.50
CA GLU A 138 -14.24 11.71 -2.58
C GLU A 138 -14.68 11.76 -1.11
N GLN A 139 -15.62 12.64 -0.76
CA GLN A 139 -16.15 12.72 0.59
C GLN A 139 -16.96 11.48 0.95
N VAL A 140 -17.66 10.89 -0.02
CA VAL A 140 -18.42 9.66 0.18
C VAL A 140 -17.47 8.47 0.37
N THR A 141 -16.43 8.32 -0.44
CA THR A 141 -15.45 7.23 -0.26
C THR A 141 -14.63 7.38 1.02
N ALA A 142 -14.29 8.62 1.41
CA ALA A 142 -13.68 8.92 2.71
C ALA A 142 -14.59 8.56 3.89
N ALA A 143 -15.89 8.89 3.81
CA ALA A 143 -16.85 8.53 4.85
C ALA A 143 -17.05 7.00 4.96
N VAL A 144 -17.06 6.28 3.83
CA VAL A 144 -17.05 4.81 3.84
C VAL A 144 -15.83 4.26 4.58
N LEU A 145 -14.63 4.80 4.33
CA LEU A 145 -13.42 4.40 5.06
C LEU A 145 -13.56 4.65 6.56
N ARG A 146 -14.02 5.84 6.99
CA ARG A 146 -14.27 6.14 8.41
C ARG A 146 -15.23 5.14 9.04
N ASN A 147 -16.33 4.83 8.37
CA ASN A 147 -17.34 3.89 8.85
C ASN A 147 -16.75 2.49 9.07
N LEU A 148 -16.04 1.97 8.07
CA LEU A 148 -15.39 0.65 8.16
C LEU A 148 -14.37 0.61 9.30
N THR A 149 -13.56 1.66 9.43
CA THR A 149 -12.54 1.74 10.49
C THR A 149 -13.16 1.82 11.88
N ASN A 150 -14.20 2.64 12.07
CA ASN A 150 -14.88 2.74 13.35
C ASN A 150 -15.54 1.42 13.75
N GLN A 151 -16.20 0.74 12.80
CA GLN A 151 -16.78 -0.59 13.03
C GLN A 151 -15.69 -1.62 13.36
N PHE A 152 -14.55 -1.57 12.67
CA PHE A 152 -13.40 -2.44 12.94
C PHE A 152 -12.84 -2.22 14.34
N VAL A 153 -12.58 -0.97 14.74
CA VAL A 153 -12.03 -0.62 16.06
C VAL A 153 -13.00 -1.02 17.16
N ALA A 154 -14.30 -0.77 17.00
CA ALA A 154 -15.30 -1.18 17.98
C ALA A 154 -15.33 -2.71 18.19
N LEU A 155 -15.13 -3.47 17.11
CA LEU A 155 -15.24 -4.92 17.12
C LEU A 155 -13.95 -5.63 17.55
N VAL A 156 -12.80 -5.19 17.04
CA VAL A 156 -11.49 -5.82 17.23
C VAL A 156 -10.70 -5.16 18.37
N GLY A 157 -11.04 -3.93 18.75
CA GLY A 157 -10.38 -3.14 19.81
C GLY A 157 -10.01 -3.93 21.07
N PRO A 158 -10.93 -4.73 21.66
CA PRO A 158 -10.63 -5.54 22.85
C PRO A 158 -9.54 -6.61 22.66
N HIS A 159 -9.14 -6.89 21.42
CA HIS A 159 -8.15 -7.90 21.04
C HIS A 159 -6.82 -7.28 20.56
N LEU A 160 -6.76 -5.96 20.41
CA LEU A 160 -5.56 -5.26 19.94
C LEU A 160 -4.45 -5.31 20.99
N ASN A 161 -3.20 -5.27 20.51
CA ASN A 161 -1.99 -5.24 21.32
C ASN A 161 -1.85 -6.41 22.32
N LYS A 162 -2.39 -7.57 21.95
CA LYS A 162 -2.40 -8.77 22.80
C LYS A 162 -1.59 -9.91 22.16
N PRO A 163 -0.65 -10.52 22.88
CA PRO A 163 0.29 -11.49 22.32
C PRO A 163 -0.39 -12.81 21.91
N GLU A 164 -1.56 -13.14 22.46
CA GLU A 164 -2.34 -14.32 22.10
C GLU A 164 -3.00 -14.22 20.71
N PHE A 165 -3.09 -13.00 20.14
CA PHE A 165 -3.67 -12.76 18.82
C PHE A 165 -2.61 -12.47 17.74
N LYS A 166 -1.43 -13.07 17.87
CA LYS A 166 -0.39 -12.99 16.83
C LYS A 166 -0.89 -13.54 15.49
N VAL A 167 -0.53 -12.83 14.42
CA VAL A 167 -0.88 -13.18 13.04
C VAL A 167 0.37 -13.43 12.21
N ARG A 168 0.17 -14.12 11.08
CA ARG A 168 1.11 -14.14 9.96
C ARG A 168 0.66 -13.13 8.90
N LEU A 169 1.58 -12.31 8.40
CA LEU A 169 1.34 -11.45 7.24
C LEU A 169 2.00 -12.01 6.00
N LEU A 170 1.21 -12.12 4.93
CA LEU A 170 1.59 -12.68 3.65
C LEU A 170 1.71 -11.53 2.66
N LEU A 171 2.94 -11.10 2.40
CA LEU A 171 3.23 -9.95 1.55
C LEU A 171 3.95 -10.39 0.28
N LYS A 172 3.57 -9.80 -0.83
CA LYS A 172 4.20 -10.00 -2.14
C LYS A 172 5.02 -8.78 -2.53
N ARG A 173 5.71 -8.90 -3.66
CA ARG A 173 6.44 -7.77 -4.23
C ARG A 173 5.48 -6.77 -4.91
N GLN A 174 5.78 -5.48 -4.80
CA GLN A 174 5.00 -4.42 -5.45
C GLN A 174 5.10 -4.45 -6.99
N SER A 175 6.31 -4.61 -7.53
CA SER A 175 6.55 -4.73 -8.98
C SER A 175 7.85 -5.45 -9.29
N GLU A 176 8.04 -5.96 -10.51
CA GLU A 176 9.30 -6.58 -10.96
C GLU A 176 10.52 -5.67 -10.78
N ALA A 177 10.35 -4.34 -10.83
CA ALA A 177 11.42 -3.37 -10.62
C ALA A 177 11.61 -2.96 -9.15
N LYS A 178 10.58 -3.08 -8.29
CA LYS A 178 10.60 -2.58 -6.91
C LYS A 178 10.42 -3.71 -5.91
N ALA A 179 11.47 -4.03 -5.16
CA ALA A 179 11.45 -5.09 -4.15
C ALA A 179 10.87 -4.63 -2.79
N PHE A 180 9.75 -3.89 -2.83
CA PHE A 180 9.04 -3.47 -1.63
C PHE A 180 7.86 -4.40 -1.33
N PRO A 181 7.59 -4.70 -0.04
CA PRO A 181 6.46 -5.51 0.36
C PRO A 181 5.14 -4.77 0.09
N SER A 182 4.17 -5.49 -0.45
CA SER A 182 2.84 -5.01 -0.76
C SER A 182 1.79 -6.06 -0.41
N PHE A 183 0.61 -5.58 -0.04
CA PHE A 183 -0.57 -6.42 -0.01
C PHE A 183 -1.00 -6.81 -1.42
N ARG A 184 -1.90 -7.77 -1.48
CA ARG A 184 -2.67 -8.08 -2.66
C ARG A 184 -3.85 -7.13 -2.78
N ASP A 185 -4.05 -6.62 -3.99
CA ASP A 185 -5.05 -5.57 -4.24
C ASP A 185 -6.46 -6.13 -4.51
N LYS A 186 -6.57 -7.43 -4.84
CA LYS A 186 -7.83 -8.06 -5.28
C LYS A 186 -7.96 -9.50 -4.84
N PHE A 187 -9.20 -9.98 -4.75
CA PHE A 187 -9.54 -11.37 -4.42
C PHE A 187 -9.07 -11.76 -3.02
N ILE A 188 -9.13 -10.82 -2.09
CA ILE A 188 -8.66 -10.98 -0.70
C ILE A 188 -9.31 -12.18 -0.01
N THR A 189 -10.56 -12.49 -0.35
CA THR A 189 -11.31 -13.62 0.20
C THR A 189 -10.77 -14.98 -0.25
N SER A 190 -10.38 -15.10 -1.52
CA SER A 190 -9.85 -16.33 -2.10
C SER A 190 -8.36 -16.48 -1.85
N PHE A 191 -7.68 -15.38 -1.62
CA PHE A 191 -6.25 -15.34 -1.41
C PHE A 191 -5.90 -14.40 -0.25
N PRO A 192 -5.89 -14.91 0.99
CA PRO A 192 -5.65 -14.09 2.17
C PRO A 192 -4.25 -13.45 2.13
N PHE A 193 -4.13 -12.30 2.80
CA PHE A 193 -2.86 -11.62 3.04
C PHE A 193 -2.50 -11.60 4.55
N VAL A 194 -3.39 -12.09 5.39
CA VAL A 194 -3.24 -12.18 6.85
C VAL A 194 -3.91 -13.45 7.35
N GLU A 195 -3.27 -14.14 8.29
CA GLU A 195 -3.69 -15.43 8.81
C GLU A 195 -3.48 -15.51 10.34
N PRO A 196 -4.40 -16.11 11.12
CA PRO A 196 -4.17 -16.32 12.55
C PRO A 196 -3.14 -17.43 12.78
N MET A 197 -2.21 -17.22 13.72
CA MET A 197 -1.20 -18.25 14.05
C MET A 197 -1.77 -19.45 14.82
N SER A 198 -2.83 -19.25 15.60
CA SER A 198 -3.41 -20.27 16.48
C SER A 198 -4.27 -21.31 15.75
N GLY A 199 -4.67 -21.07 14.49
CA GLY A 199 -5.58 -21.93 13.74
C GLY A 199 -5.01 -22.51 12.43
N ILE A 200 -3.89 -21.98 11.95
CA ILE A 200 -3.30 -22.40 10.67
C ILE A 200 -1.87 -22.92 10.95
N PRO A 201 -1.59 -24.22 10.69
CA PRO A 201 -0.23 -24.75 10.80
C PRO A 201 0.73 -24.01 9.86
N LYS A 202 2.00 -23.87 10.27
CA LYS A 202 3.00 -23.13 9.50
C LYS A 202 3.21 -23.71 8.11
N GLU A 203 3.14 -25.03 8.00
CA GLU A 203 3.30 -25.80 6.77
C GLU A 203 2.13 -25.60 5.80
N ALA A 204 0.97 -25.18 6.32
CA ALA A 204 -0.21 -24.87 5.53
C ALA A 204 -0.24 -23.41 5.05
N SER A 205 0.51 -22.51 5.70
CA SER A 205 0.64 -21.10 5.30
C SER A 205 1.49 -20.99 4.03
N LYS A 206 0.91 -20.45 2.97
CA LYS A 206 1.57 -20.29 1.66
C LYS A 206 1.01 -19.08 0.94
N ILE A 207 1.90 -18.34 0.29
CA ILE A 207 1.49 -17.25 -0.59
C ILE A 207 1.03 -17.87 -1.90
N ALA A 208 -0.27 -17.95 -2.09
CA ALA A 208 -0.86 -18.34 -3.37
C ALA A 208 -0.83 -17.14 -4.32
N PHE A 209 -0.17 -17.30 -5.47
CA PHE A 209 -0.06 -16.29 -6.52
C PHE A 209 -1.11 -16.52 -7.59
N THR A 210 -1.77 -15.44 -8.00
CA THR A 210 -2.65 -15.43 -9.17
C THR A 210 -1.82 -15.52 -10.45
N LYS A 211 -2.45 -15.95 -11.56
CA LYS A 211 -1.80 -15.95 -12.88
C LYS A 211 -1.21 -14.58 -13.23
N TYR A 212 -1.95 -13.50 -12.97
CA TYR A 212 -1.48 -12.13 -13.18
C TYR A 212 -0.19 -11.82 -12.39
N GLU A 213 -0.11 -12.26 -11.13
CA GLU A 213 1.06 -12.02 -10.27
C GLU A 213 2.29 -12.78 -10.77
N LEU A 214 2.11 -14.01 -11.25
CA LEU A 214 3.17 -14.79 -11.88
C LEU A 214 3.63 -14.15 -13.20
N ASP A 215 2.69 -13.73 -14.06
CA ASP A 215 2.99 -13.07 -15.34
C ASP A 215 3.75 -11.75 -15.14
N LYS A 216 3.58 -11.09 -13.98
CA LYS A 216 4.26 -9.86 -13.58
C LYS A 216 5.46 -10.08 -12.66
N LYS A 217 5.88 -11.34 -12.44
CA LYS A 217 7.01 -11.74 -11.59
C LYS A 217 6.97 -11.13 -10.18
N LEU A 218 5.78 -11.09 -9.57
CA LEU A 218 5.56 -10.54 -8.23
C LEU A 218 5.82 -11.57 -7.12
N ASP A 219 6.16 -12.80 -7.49
CA ASP A 219 6.39 -13.96 -6.65
C ASP A 219 7.82 -14.10 -6.11
N SER A 220 8.74 -13.29 -6.63
CA SER A 220 10.14 -13.32 -6.20
C SER A 220 10.38 -12.42 -4.98
N SER A 221 11.08 -12.97 -3.99
CA SER A 221 11.67 -12.22 -2.86
C SER A 221 13.05 -11.64 -3.18
N ALA A 222 13.59 -11.89 -4.38
CA ALA A 222 14.91 -11.38 -4.76
C ALA A 222 14.86 -9.85 -4.90
N PRO A 223 15.90 -9.13 -4.43
CA PRO A 223 16.05 -7.71 -4.71
C PRO A 223 16.07 -7.48 -6.22
N ALA A 224 15.60 -6.30 -6.66
CA ALA A 224 15.64 -5.95 -8.07
C ALA A 224 17.08 -6.07 -8.59
N SER A 225 17.34 -6.90 -9.60
CA SER A 225 18.61 -6.85 -10.29
C SER A 225 18.74 -5.46 -10.92
N THR A 226 19.55 -4.60 -10.32
CA THR A 226 20.12 -3.45 -11.02
C THR A 226 21.04 -4.02 -12.07
N THR A 227 20.51 -4.27 -13.26
CA THR A 227 21.37 -4.45 -14.43
C THR A 227 22.05 -3.09 -14.61
N ASN A 228 23.28 -2.98 -14.12
CA ASN A 228 24.21 -1.93 -14.51
C ASN A 228 24.47 -2.10 -16.02
N SER A 229 23.54 -1.58 -16.82
CA SER A 229 23.83 -1.08 -18.16
C SER A 229 24.50 0.27 -17.91
N SER A 230 25.81 0.47 -18.04
CA SER A 230 26.74 -0.06 -19.03
C SER A 230 28.16 0.09 -18.46
N GLU A 231 29.09 -0.72 -18.95
CA GLU A 231 30.53 -0.50 -18.79
C GLU A 231 30.91 0.97 -19.10
N PRO A 232 31.89 1.56 -18.40
CA PRO A 232 32.38 2.89 -18.73
C PRO A 232 33.15 2.80 -20.04
N THR A 233 32.56 3.31 -21.13
CA THR A 233 33.35 3.68 -22.31
C THR A 233 34.34 4.76 -21.87
N ALA A 234 35.60 4.52 -22.19
CA ALA A 234 36.76 5.29 -21.73
C ALA A 234 36.61 6.82 -21.81
N ASP A 235 37.22 7.48 -20.83
CA ASP A 235 37.35 8.92 -20.64
C ASP A 235 37.50 9.71 -21.94
N VAL A 236 36.55 10.60 -22.19
CA VAL A 236 36.81 11.79 -23.02
C VAL A 236 37.22 12.91 -22.06
N PRO A 237 38.46 13.43 -22.12
CA PRO A 237 38.91 14.49 -21.22
C PRO A 237 37.99 15.71 -21.28
N ALA A 238 37.60 16.22 -20.11
CA ALA A 238 36.69 17.35 -19.91
C ALA A 238 37.11 18.65 -20.63
N GLU A 239 38.37 18.73 -21.09
CA GLU A 239 38.93 19.85 -21.87
C GLU A 239 38.36 19.94 -23.30
N SER A 240 37.70 18.89 -23.80
CA SER A 240 37.04 18.88 -25.12
C SER A 240 35.63 19.50 -25.13
N LEU A 241 35.03 19.69 -23.95
CA LEU A 241 33.64 20.16 -23.81
C LEU A 241 33.50 21.70 -23.76
N PHE A 242 34.61 22.44 -23.71
CA PHE A 242 34.63 23.91 -23.60
C PHE A 242 35.46 24.61 -24.69
N LYS A 243 35.57 24.02 -25.88
CA LYS A 243 36.00 24.80 -27.06
C LYS A 243 34.83 25.64 -27.57
N ILE A 244 34.82 26.90 -27.16
CA ILE A 244 33.99 27.96 -27.73
C ILE A 244 34.30 28.02 -29.24
N PRO A 245 33.31 27.94 -30.14
CA PRO A 245 33.54 28.18 -31.55
C PRO A 245 33.92 29.66 -31.74
N GLU A 246 35.16 29.93 -32.14
CA GLU A 246 35.52 31.23 -32.71
C GLU A 246 34.74 31.41 -34.02
N GLN A 247 33.56 32.02 -33.95
CA GLN A 247 32.93 32.60 -35.12
C GLN A 247 33.64 33.91 -35.45
N SER A 248 34.66 33.83 -36.30
CA SER A 248 35.13 34.99 -37.06
C SER A 248 34.03 35.39 -38.06
N VAL A 249 33.15 36.30 -37.64
CA VAL A 249 32.28 37.01 -38.58
C VAL A 249 33.14 38.11 -39.22
N ASP A 250 33.58 37.85 -40.45
CA ASP A 250 34.23 38.85 -41.29
C ASP A 250 33.18 39.87 -41.76
N LEU A 251 33.11 41.00 -41.05
CA LEU A 251 32.07 42.02 -41.20
C LEU A 251 32.35 43.01 -42.36
N ASN A 252 32.96 42.54 -43.47
CA ASN A 252 33.35 43.38 -44.61
C ASN A 252 32.97 42.84 -46.00
N GLN A 253 31.94 42.00 -46.13
CA GLN A 253 31.39 41.60 -47.44
C GLN A 253 29.86 41.69 -47.55
N ALA A 254 29.27 42.78 -47.07
CA ALA A 254 27.85 43.08 -47.33
C ALA A 254 27.57 44.56 -47.65
N LEU A 255 28.55 45.28 -48.20
CA LEU A 255 28.36 46.58 -48.84
C LEU A 255 29.33 46.72 -50.03
N GLN A 256 28.93 46.16 -51.17
CA GLN A 256 29.28 46.62 -52.53
C GLN A 256 28.29 46.04 -53.54
#